data_AF-A0AAD5WCZ6-F1
#
_entry.id   AF-A0AAD5WCZ6-F1
#
_cell.length_a   1.000
_cell.length_b   1.000
_cell.length_c   1.000
_cell.angle_alpha   90.00
_cell.angle_beta   90.00
_cell.angle_gamma   90.00
#
_symmetry.space_group_name_H-M   'P 1'
#
loop_
_entity.id
_entity.type
_entity.pdbx_description
1 polymer ?
#
loop_
_entity_poly.entity_id
_entity_poly.type
_entity_poly.pdbx_seq_one_letter_code
_entity_poly.pdbx_strand_id
1 'polypeptide(L)'
;MCDIMAPLLVVFEDEALTLECFYDGDDSVVDPQVFSLLTSTSDATHLYFSYRWFLLDFKRELSYDSTFRVWETIWAAARTFTPHFPLFFGLAMVTNYREVIVANKMDFTDMIKFFNEMSERHDCSRLLTAARAHVRSLQNLVQQLR
;
A
#
# COMPACT_ATOMS: atom_id res chain seq x y z
N MET A 1 7.69 12.64 -10.05
CA MET A 1 7.71 11.18 -10.23
C MET A 1 7.21 10.57 -8.93
N CYS A 2 6.15 9.77 -9.00
CA CYS A 2 5.37 9.35 -7.85
C CYS A 2 6.21 8.55 -6.85
N ASP A 3 6.30 9.02 -5.61
CA ASP A 3 7.12 8.42 -4.53
C ASP A 3 6.69 6.99 -4.11
N ILE A 4 5.59 6.46 -4.67
CA ILE A 4 5.19 5.05 -4.53
C ILE A 4 5.73 4.16 -5.67
N MET A 5 6.04 4.74 -6.83
CA MET A 5 6.76 3.99 -7.87
C MET A 5 8.20 3.77 -7.47
N ALA A 6 8.83 4.69 -6.73
CA ALA A 6 10.22 4.56 -6.31
C ALA A 6 10.52 3.23 -5.57
N PRO A 7 9.73 2.78 -4.58
CA PRO A 7 9.98 1.47 -3.97
C PRO A 7 9.67 0.27 -4.86
N LEU A 8 8.77 0.38 -5.84
CA LEU A 8 8.55 -0.70 -6.81
C LEU A 8 9.69 -0.72 -7.85
N LEU A 9 10.13 0.43 -8.36
CA LEU A 9 11.28 0.59 -9.25
C LEU A 9 12.59 0.09 -8.61
N VAL A 10 12.76 0.34 -7.31
CA VAL A 10 13.91 -0.15 -6.51
C VAL A 10 13.83 -1.67 -6.28
N VAL A 11 12.64 -2.26 -6.24
CA VAL A 11 12.45 -3.71 -6.12
C VAL A 11 12.64 -4.43 -7.46
N PHE A 12 12.22 -3.80 -8.57
CA PHE A 12 12.26 -4.42 -9.89
C PHE A 12 13.52 -4.12 -10.69
N GLU A 13 14.23 -3.03 -10.39
CA GLU A 13 15.34 -2.48 -11.20
C GLU A 13 14.98 -2.29 -12.71
N ASP A 14 13.70 -2.36 -13.05
CA ASP A 14 13.19 -2.36 -14.42
C ASP A 14 11.84 -1.64 -14.50
N GLU A 15 11.80 -0.61 -15.35
CA GLU A 15 10.64 0.27 -15.57
C GLU A 15 9.53 -0.42 -16.40
N ALA A 16 9.87 -1.45 -17.19
CA ALA A 16 8.92 -2.23 -17.99
C ALA A 16 8.16 -3.26 -17.15
N LEU A 17 8.83 -3.95 -16.21
CA LEU A 17 8.17 -4.86 -15.26
C LEU A 17 7.21 -4.13 -14.32
N THR A 18 7.62 -2.91 -13.96
CA THR A 18 6.79 -1.94 -13.26
C THR A 18 5.52 -1.72 -14.11
N LEU A 19 5.64 -1.26 -15.36
CA LEU A 19 4.52 -1.06 -16.30
C LEU A 19 3.64 -2.30 -16.54
N GLU A 20 4.19 -3.52 -16.62
CA GLU A 20 3.40 -4.76 -16.80
C GLU A 20 2.60 -5.14 -15.54
N CYS A 21 3.11 -4.87 -14.33
CA CYS A 21 2.30 -4.92 -13.12
C CYS A 21 1.14 -3.90 -13.13
N PHE A 22 1.14 -2.93 -14.05
CA PHE A 22 0.15 -1.84 -14.14
C PHE A 22 -0.79 -1.89 -15.35
N TYR A 23 -0.43 -2.57 -16.44
CA TYR A 23 -1.17 -2.46 -17.71
C TYR A 23 -1.79 -3.77 -18.24
N ASP A 24 -1.40 -4.95 -17.75
CA ASP A 24 -1.96 -6.21 -18.27
C ASP A 24 -2.85 -6.94 -17.23
N GLY A 25 -3.93 -7.53 -17.75
CA GLY A 25 -5.19 -7.78 -17.02
C GLY A 25 -5.17 -8.76 -15.85
N ASP A 26 -6.22 -8.67 -15.01
CA ASP A 26 -6.64 -9.51 -13.87
C ASP A 26 -5.62 -9.89 -12.77
N ASP A 27 -4.31 -9.81 -13.02
CA ASP A 27 -3.22 -10.19 -12.10
C ASP A 27 -2.41 -8.96 -11.60
N SER A 28 -2.91 -7.73 -11.74
CA SER A 28 -2.26 -6.53 -11.20
C SER A 28 -2.10 -6.61 -9.67
N VAL A 29 -0.90 -6.30 -9.17
CA VAL A 29 -0.61 -6.24 -7.72
C VAL A 29 -1.45 -5.18 -7.01
N VAL A 30 -1.80 -4.12 -7.76
CA VAL A 30 -2.57 -2.98 -7.29
C VAL A 30 -3.93 -2.99 -7.97
N ASP A 31 -4.99 -2.95 -7.19
CA ASP A 31 -6.37 -2.86 -7.71
C ASP A 31 -6.47 -1.71 -8.73
N PRO A 32 -6.94 -1.94 -9.98
CA PRO A 32 -7.04 -0.92 -11.00
C PRO A 32 -7.81 0.34 -10.56
N GLN A 33 -8.79 0.18 -9.66
CA GLN A 33 -9.55 1.32 -9.12
C GLN A 33 -8.73 2.12 -8.10
N VAL A 34 -7.94 1.44 -7.25
CA VAL A 34 -7.01 2.10 -6.34
C VAL A 34 -5.91 2.80 -7.14
N PHE A 35 -5.41 2.18 -8.21
CA PHE A 35 -4.46 2.82 -9.11
C PHE A 35 -5.06 4.05 -9.80
N SER A 36 -6.29 3.95 -10.33
CA SER A 36 -6.98 5.09 -10.91
C SER A 36 -7.19 6.21 -9.89
N LEU A 37 -7.47 5.89 -8.63
CA LEU A 37 -7.56 6.87 -7.54
C LEU A 37 -6.20 7.55 -7.28
N LEU A 38 -5.10 6.78 -7.34
CA LEU A 38 -3.75 7.30 -7.13
C LEU A 38 -3.22 8.12 -8.32
N THR A 39 -3.72 7.86 -9.53
CA THR A 39 -3.24 8.47 -10.79
C THR A 39 -4.19 9.49 -11.39
N SER A 40 -5.43 9.61 -10.89
CA SER A 40 -6.43 10.54 -11.42
C SER A 40 -6.05 12.01 -11.28
N THR A 41 -5.07 12.33 -10.43
CA THR A 41 -4.60 13.71 -10.26
C THR A 41 -3.16 13.84 -10.74
N SER A 42 -2.94 14.80 -11.63
CA SER A 42 -1.68 15.05 -12.35
C SER A 42 -0.47 15.36 -11.46
N ASP A 43 -0.70 15.76 -10.20
CA ASP A 43 0.34 15.96 -9.22
C ASP A 43 0.24 14.86 -8.17
N ALA A 44 1.31 14.11 -7.96
CA ALA A 44 1.47 13.03 -6.98
C ALA A 44 1.23 13.44 -5.50
N THR A 45 0.71 14.64 -5.27
CA THR A 45 0.35 15.29 -4.00
C THR A 45 -0.62 14.45 -3.16
N HIS A 46 -1.41 13.58 -3.80
CA HIS A 46 -2.40 12.75 -3.10
C HIS A 46 -1.79 11.71 -2.17
N LEU A 47 -0.48 11.47 -2.19
CA LEU A 47 0.15 10.48 -1.32
C LEU A 47 0.73 11.08 -0.04
N TYR A 48 0.78 12.41 0.07
CA TYR A 48 1.26 13.09 1.28
C TYR A 48 0.42 12.78 2.52
N PHE A 49 -0.85 12.35 2.39
CA PHE A 49 -1.63 11.93 3.57
C PHE A 49 -0.97 10.73 4.27
N SER A 50 -0.34 9.84 3.50
CA SER A 50 0.32 8.64 4.01
C SER A 50 1.73 8.91 4.56
N TYR A 51 2.27 10.12 4.38
CA TYR A 51 3.60 10.48 4.88
C TYR A 51 3.73 10.27 6.38
N ARG A 52 2.69 10.62 7.15
CA ARG A 52 2.65 10.42 8.61
C ARG A 52 2.78 8.94 8.98
N TRP A 53 2.21 8.05 8.19
CA TRP A 53 2.22 6.62 8.46
C TRP A 53 3.65 6.08 8.47
N PHE A 54 4.44 6.43 7.47
CA PHE A 54 5.82 5.99 7.36
C PHE A 54 6.75 6.74 8.34
N LEU A 55 6.53 8.03 8.56
CA LEU A 55 7.36 8.82 9.49
C LEU A 55 7.25 8.32 10.95
N LEU A 56 6.08 7.80 11.33
CA LEU A 56 5.78 7.37 12.70
C LEU A 56 5.60 5.85 12.81
N ASP A 57 6.06 5.09 11.82
CA ASP A 57 5.94 3.64 11.76
C ASP A 57 4.53 3.12 12.12
N PHE A 58 3.49 3.76 11.61
CA PHE A 58 2.07 3.45 11.85
C PHE A 58 1.59 3.54 13.31
N LYS A 59 2.44 3.99 14.25
CA LYS A 59 2.14 4.08 15.69
C LYS A 59 0.92 4.94 16.02
N ARG A 60 0.61 5.93 15.18
CA ARG A 60 -0.54 6.83 15.33
C ARG A 60 -1.80 6.35 14.60
N GLU A 61 -1.71 5.27 13.84
CA GLU A 61 -2.85 4.70 13.13
C GLU A 61 -3.37 3.44 13.82
N LEU A 62 -2.53 2.75 14.60
CA LEU A 62 -2.87 1.44 15.16
C LEU A 62 -2.97 1.48 16.68
N SER A 63 -3.77 0.58 17.25
CA SER A 63 -3.75 0.37 18.70
C SER A 63 -2.37 -0.12 19.16
N TYR A 64 -2.08 0.01 20.46
CA TYR A 64 -0.78 -0.38 21.02
C TYR A 64 -0.44 -1.84 20.71
N ASP A 65 -1.32 -2.78 21.05
CA ASP A 65 -1.14 -4.22 20.78
C ASP A 65 -0.93 -4.52 19.29
N SER A 66 -1.67 -3.80 18.44
CA SER A 66 -1.58 -3.95 16.99
C SER A 66 -0.25 -3.43 16.43
N THR A 67 0.26 -2.33 17.00
CA THR A 67 1.52 -1.71 16.57
C THR A 67 2.68 -2.68 16.75
N PHE A 68 2.81 -3.34 17.92
CA PHE A 68 3.87 -4.34 18.12
C PHE A 68 3.76 -5.49 17.14
N ARG A 69 2.55 -6.02 16.94
CA ARG A 69 2.34 -7.14 16.01
C ARG A 69 2.71 -6.78 14.57
N VAL A 70 2.38 -5.56 14.14
CA VAL A 70 2.74 -5.06 12.81
C VAL A 70 4.25 -4.86 12.70
N TRP A 71 4.90 -4.28 13.72
CA TRP A 71 6.36 -4.10 13.74
C TRP A 71 7.13 -5.42 13.71
N GLU A 72 6.75 -6.39 14.55
CA GLU A 72 7.33 -7.72 14.55
C GLU A 72 7.21 -8.37 13.16
N THR A 73 6.04 -8.21 12.52
CA THR A 73 5.82 -8.74 11.18
C THR A 73 6.65 -8.01 10.13
N ILE A 74 6.76 -6.68 10.20
CA ILE A 74 7.60 -5.86 9.30
C ILE A 74 9.07 -6.29 9.43
N TRP A 75 9.58 -6.39 10.65
CA TRP A 75 10.98 -6.75 10.89
C TRP A 75 11.29 -8.19 10.46
N ALA A 76 10.37 -9.12 10.69
CA ALA A 76 10.48 -10.48 10.18
C ALA A 76 10.47 -10.49 8.64
N ALA A 77 9.51 -9.77 8.03
CA ALA A 77 9.36 -9.71 6.58
C ALA A 77 10.55 -9.05 5.88
N ALA A 78 11.19 -8.07 6.50
CA ALA A 78 12.41 -7.43 6.00
C ALA A 78 13.59 -8.41 5.87
N ARG A 79 13.59 -9.49 6.66
CA ARG A 79 14.63 -10.53 6.61
C ARG A 79 14.26 -11.70 5.69
N THR A 80 12.98 -11.95 5.45
CA THR A 80 12.51 -13.15 4.74
C THR A 80 11.95 -12.90 3.34
N PHE A 81 11.29 -11.76 3.11
CA PHE A 81 10.56 -11.48 1.87
C PHE A 81 11.06 -10.24 1.15
N THR A 82 10.99 -9.08 1.79
CA THR A 82 11.32 -7.79 1.18
C THR A 82 11.56 -6.72 2.24
N PRO A 83 12.60 -5.88 2.11
CA PRO A 83 12.83 -4.75 3.01
C PRO A 83 11.74 -3.67 2.91
N HIS A 84 10.93 -3.70 1.85
CA HIS A 84 9.89 -2.71 1.57
C HIS A 84 8.49 -3.11 2.06
N PHE A 85 8.39 -4.09 2.97
CA PHE A 85 7.11 -4.55 3.53
C PHE A 85 6.19 -3.44 4.10
N PRO A 86 6.70 -2.38 4.77
CA PRO A 86 5.88 -1.28 5.24
C PRO A 86 5.01 -0.62 4.15
N LEU A 87 5.50 -0.58 2.92
CA LEU A 87 4.79 0.03 1.79
C LEU A 87 3.61 -0.82 1.34
N PHE A 88 3.77 -2.15 1.32
CA PHE A 88 2.66 -3.07 1.07
C PHE A 88 1.62 -3.03 2.19
N PHE A 89 2.03 -2.74 3.42
CA PHE A 89 1.11 -2.51 4.53
C PHE A 89 0.32 -1.20 4.35
N GLY A 90 0.98 -0.10 3.97
CA GLY A 90 0.30 1.16 3.64
C GLY A 90 -0.67 1.00 2.46
N LEU A 91 -0.27 0.26 1.42
CA LEU A 91 -1.14 -0.09 0.31
C LEU A 91 -2.35 -0.90 0.78
N ALA A 92 -2.14 -1.91 1.64
CA ALA A 92 -3.22 -2.71 2.20
C ALA A 92 -4.24 -1.87 2.99
N MET A 93 -3.81 -0.82 3.68
CA MET A 93 -4.72 0.12 4.34
C MET A 93 -5.64 0.82 3.34
N VAL A 94 -5.09 1.33 2.23
CA VAL A 94 -5.89 2.00 1.18
C VAL A 94 -6.82 1.00 0.48
N THR A 95 -6.29 -0.15 0.07
CA THR A 95 -7.06 -1.21 -0.60
C THR A 95 -8.23 -1.71 0.25
N ASN A 96 -8.04 -1.86 1.57
CA ASN A 96 -9.11 -2.33 2.47
C ASN A 96 -10.31 -1.37 2.54
N TYR A 97 -10.12 -0.08 2.28
CA TYR A 97 -11.20 0.92 2.28
C TYR A 97 -11.56 1.42 0.88
N ARG A 98 -11.06 0.78 -0.19
CA ARG A 98 -11.27 1.21 -1.58
C ARG A 98 -12.75 1.46 -1.90
N GLU A 99 -13.64 0.57 -1.44
CA GLU A 99 -15.06 0.62 -1.77
C GLU A 99 -15.71 1.84 -1.13
N VAL A 100 -15.30 2.19 0.09
CA VAL A 100 -15.75 3.38 0.81
C VAL A 100 -15.22 4.65 0.14
N ILE A 101 -13.95 4.66 -0.24
CA ILE A 101 -13.31 5.81 -0.88
C ILE A 101 -13.96 6.12 -2.23
N VAL A 102 -14.15 5.09 -3.08
CA VAL A 102 -14.73 5.21 -4.42
C VAL A 102 -16.23 5.55 -4.33
N ALA A 103 -16.99 4.87 -3.47
CA ALA A 103 -18.43 5.11 -3.34
C ALA A 103 -18.75 6.54 -2.87
N ASN A 104 -17.93 7.08 -1.96
CA ASN A 104 -18.11 8.44 -1.45
C ASN A 104 -17.40 9.50 -2.31
N LYS A 105 -16.67 9.11 -3.35
CA LYS A 105 -15.85 10.01 -4.18
C LYS A 105 -14.95 10.92 -3.33
N MET A 106 -14.30 10.32 -2.32
CA MET A 106 -13.50 11.09 -1.36
C MET A 106 -12.35 11.79 -2.07
N ASP A 107 -12.19 13.09 -1.80
CA ASP A 107 -11.00 13.82 -2.20
C ASP A 107 -9.85 13.60 -1.21
N PHE A 108 -8.71 14.25 -1.45
CA PHE A 108 -7.54 14.15 -0.57
C PHE A 108 -7.83 14.57 0.89
N THR A 109 -8.60 15.64 1.06
CA THR A 109 -8.92 16.19 2.39
C THR A 109 -9.85 15.23 3.14
N ASP A 110 -10.80 14.64 2.44
CA ASP A 110 -11.72 13.65 2.98
C ASP A 110 -10.99 12.35 3.35
N MET A 111 -10.05 11.90 2.50
CA MET A 111 -9.19 10.76 2.84
C MET A 111 -8.39 11.00 4.13
N ILE A 112 -7.79 12.19 4.29
CA ILE A 112 -7.08 12.54 5.53
C ILE A 112 -8.01 12.46 6.74
N LYS A 113 -9.19 13.07 6.67
CA LYS A 113 -10.16 13.05 7.76
C LYS A 113 -10.61 11.62 8.09
N PHE A 114 -10.96 10.86 7.06
CA PHE A 114 -11.39 9.47 7.18
C PHE A 114 -10.34 8.60 7.89
N PHE A 115 -9.09 8.62 7.43
CA PHE A 115 -8.04 7.82 8.07
C PHE A 115 -7.69 8.30 9.48
N ASN A 116 -7.74 9.60 9.73
CA ASN A 116 -7.59 10.13 11.09
C ASN A 116 -8.69 9.63 12.04
N GLU A 117 -9.94 9.58 11.59
CA GLU A 117 -11.07 9.08 12.38
C GLU A 117 -11.03 7.56 12.58
N MET A 118 -10.41 6.84 11.64
CA MET A 118 -10.22 5.38 11.70
C MET A 118 -9.00 4.96 12.52
N SER A 119 -8.19 5.90 12.99
CA SER A 119 -7.06 5.62 13.87
C SER A 119 -7.47 4.74 15.05
N GLU A 120 -6.62 3.75 15.35
CA GLU A 120 -6.79 2.69 16.35
C GLU A 120 -7.93 1.69 16.08
N ARG A 121 -8.70 1.86 15.00
CA ARG A 121 -9.86 0.98 14.65
C ARG A 121 -9.57 0.02 13.50
N HIS A 122 -8.36 0.03 12.96
CA HIS A 122 -7.97 -0.83 11.85
C HIS A 122 -7.85 -2.29 12.27
N ASP A 123 -8.45 -3.20 11.49
CA ASP A 123 -8.25 -4.64 11.66
C ASP A 123 -6.86 -5.04 11.14
N CYS A 124 -5.91 -5.11 12.05
CA CYS A 124 -4.52 -5.37 11.72
C CYS A 124 -4.28 -6.78 11.18
N SER A 125 -5.07 -7.77 11.59
CA SER A 125 -4.93 -9.14 11.07
C SER A 125 -5.31 -9.19 9.60
N ARG A 126 -6.39 -8.50 9.23
CA ARG A 126 -6.81 -8.37 7.83
C ARG A 126 -5.79 -7.58 7.01
N LEU A 127 -5.30 -6.45 7.52
CA LEU A 127 -4.31 -5.63 6.82
C LEU A 127 -2.99 -6.37 6.58
N LEU A 128 -2.47 -7.11 7.56
CA LEU A 128 -1.27 -7.93 7.39
C LEU A 128 -1.48 -9.04 6.36
N THR A 129 -2.67 -9.64 6.33
CA THR A 129 -3.02 -10.67 5.35
C THR A 129 -3.07 -10.09 3.93
N ALA A 130 -3.70 -8.93 3.76
CA ALA A 130 -3.74 -8.23 2.48
C ALA A 130 -2.34 -7.78 2.03
N ALA A 131 -1.52 -7.23 2.92
CA ALA A 131 -0.14 -6.85 2.62
C ALA A 131 0.70 -8.04 2.11
N ARG A 132 0.56 -9.22 2.75
CA ARG A 132 1.22 -10.45 2.29
C ARG A 132 0.70 -10.91 0.93
N ALA A 133 -0.59 -10.77 0.67
CA ALA A 133 -1.18 -11.10 -0.64
C ALA A 133 -0.61 -10.21 -1.75
N HIS A 134 -0.45 -8.91 -1.51
CA HIS A 134 0.19 -8.00 -2.46
C HIS A 134 1.64 -8.40 -2.75
N VAL A 135 2.44 -8.72 -1.73
CA VAL A 135 3.82 -9.20 -1.92
C VAL A 135 3.86 -10.49 -2.73
N ARG A 136 2.95 -11.44 -2.45
CA ARG A 136 2.89 -12.71 -3.17
C ARG A 136 2.48 -12.53 -4.63
N SER A 137 1.51 -11.65 -4.91
CA SER A 137 1.12 -11.30 -6.27
C SER A 137 2.32 -10.76 -7.05
N LEU A 138 3.08 -9.83 -6.43
CA LEU A 138 4.31 -9.30 -7.01
C LEU A 138 5.34 -10.39 -7.32
N GLN A 139 5.57 -11.31 -6.37
CA GLN A 139 6.52 -12.40 -6.56
C GLN A 139 6.11 -13.34 -7.70
N ASN A 140 4.81 -13.61 -7.85
CA ASN A 140 4.30 -14.44 -8.95
C ASN A 140 4.52 -13.76 -10.31
N LEU A 141 4.23 -12.46 -10.41
CA LEU A 141 4.48 -11.69 -11.64
C LEU A 141 5.96 -11.67 -12.00
N VAL A 142 6.85 -11.38 -11.04
CA VAL A 142 8.32 -11.44 -11.27
C VAL A 142 8.75 -12.81 -11.80
N GLN A 143 8.14 -13.90 -11.33
CA GLN A 143 8.46 -15.25 -11.77
C GLN A 143 7.93 -15.56 -13.17
N GLN A 144 6.77 -15.02 -13.55
CA GLN A 144 6.20 -15.19 -14.89
C GLN A 144 6.98 -14.41 -15.97
N LEU A 145 7.65 -13.33 -15.58
CA LEU A 145 8.40 -12.44 -16.47
C LEU A 145 9.89 -12.82 -16.61
N ARG A 146 10.33 -13.92 -15.99
CA ARG A 146 11.67 -14.52 -16.14
C ARG A 146 11.63 -15.78 -16.97
#